data_AF-A0A6L8CRI0-F1
#
_entry.id   AF-A0A6L8CRI0-F1
#
_cell.length_a   1.000
_cell.length_b   1.000
_cell.length_c   1.000
_cell.angle_alpha   90.00
_cell.angle_beta   90.00
_cell.angle_gamma   90.00
#
_symmetry.space_group_name_H-M   'P 1'
#
loop_
_entity.id
_entity.type
_entity.pdbx_description
1 polymer ?
#
loop_
_entity_poly.entity_id
_entity_poly.type
_entity_poly.pdbx_seq_one_letter_code
_entity_poly.pdbx_strand_id
1 'polypeptide(L)'
;MMAYDLSKAGVLVAGAGAMGTGIAQVAAQSGHEVMLYDNRADAPGEALRSLEETLQKLVDRGRIGQKDARSTLARIRLVHHLDDVAGSGLAVEAVSEDIGIKRSLFAELEDRLDEMAVLATNTSSLSVTAIAAKLRNPGRLVGMHFFNPAPVMKLVEVVSGLDTDPRAADAVFELAGRWGKVPVHAASTPGFIVNRIARPFYAEALEVLQERACDHVAIDACLRGAGFRMGPCELMDLIGHDTNFAVTESVFHANFMDRRYKPSLIQKALVEGGRLGRKSGQGFYRYGPEAGTADTDVSVHTYRPPDTGGVILHGRDFVADLLGERLRELGLSFEQVAGSGWTGIESPDGQLRLTEGLPASALGENVAVFDLPIACGRESALAMSCSARASADWHAHSAGWLAALGFVPRMIGDVPGLVVARTIAMLINEAADAVQQGVCTESGADDAMKLGVNYPEGPFEWLSKWGIAPVIGLLDHLDAYYRGERYRVSPLLRRRAWGRPGRDDGGC
;
A
#
# COMPACT_ATOMS: atom_id res chain seq x y z
N MET A 1 -25.73 30.58 6.31
CA MET A 1 -24.45 29.88 6.53
C MET A 1 -23.89 29.59 5.14
N MET A 2 -22.72 30.12 4.78
CA MET A 2 -22.19 29.98 3.41
C MET A 2 -21.72 28.54 3.17
N ALA A 3 -22.06 27.96 2.01
CA ALA A 3 -21.72 26.60 1.61
C ALA A 3 -20.83 26.64 0.35
N TYR A 4 -19.81 25.79 0.31
CA TYR A 4 -18.97 25.60 -0.87
C TYR A 4 -19.72 24.72 -1.88
N ASP A 5 -20.23 25.29 -2.97
CA ASP A 5 -20.82 24.52 -4.07
C ASP A 5 -19.83 24.40 -5.22
N LEU A 6 -19.21 23.23 -5.34
CA LEU A 6 -18.25 22.94 -6.42
C LEU A 6 -18.88 22.22 -7.61
N SER A 7 -20.19 21.96 -7.59
CA SER A 7 -20.88 21.08 -8.55
C SER A 7 -20.78 21.52 -10.01
N LYS A 8 -20.69 22.83 -10.25
CA LYS A 8 -20.55 23.46 -11.56
C LYS A 8 -19.43 24.50 -11.59
N ALA A 9 -18.53 24.46 -10.61
CA ALA A 9 -17.42 25.38 -10.53
C ALA A 9 -16.51 25.23 -11.76
N GLY A 10 -16.02 26.35 -12.29
CA GLY A 10 -14.83 26.33 -13.16
C GLY A 10 -13.63 25.85 -12.35
N VAL A 11 -12.78 25.01 -12.96
CA VAL A 11 -11.64 24.38 -12.31
C VAL A 11 -10.35 24.91 -12.92
N LEU A 12 -9.54 25.60 -12.13
CA LEU A 12 -8.15 25.86 -12.48
C LEU A 12 -7.30 24.64 -12.11
N VAL A 13 -6.48 24.17 -13.03
CA VAL A 13 -5.40 23.21 -12.76
C VAL A 13 -4.07 23.91 -13.00
N ALA A 14 -3.31 24.12 -11.93
CA ALA A 14 -2.01 24.78 -11.99
C ALA A 14 -0.89 23.73 -12.01
N GLY A 15 -0.18 23.65 -13.14
CA GLY A 15 0.80 22.62 -13.47
C GLY A 15 0.31 21.75 -14.62
N ALA A 16 1.05 21.75 -15.74
CA ALA A 16 0.75 20.97 -16.94
C ALA A 16 1.62 19.69 -17.05
N GLY A 17 2.16 19.21 -15.92
CA GLY A 17 2.82 17.91 -15.84
C GLY A 17 1.83 16.74 -15.99
N ALA A 18 2.33 15.50 -15.85
CA ALA A 18 1.51 14.29 -16.00
C ALA A 18 0.30 14.25 -15.05
N MET A 19 0.50 14.60 -13.76
CA MET A 19 -0.59 14.64 -12.78
C MET A 19 -1.60 15.74 -13.08
N GLY A 20 -1.15 16.97 -13.35
CA GLY A 20 -2.04 18.07 -13.71
C GLY A 20 -2.85 17.81 -14.97
N THR A 21 -2.23 17.26 -16.02
CA THR A 21 -2.94 16.84 -17.25
C THR A 21 -4.01 15.77 -16.94
N GLY A 22 -3.68 14.79 -16.10
CA GLY A 22 -4.63 13.77 -15.67
C GLY A 22 -5.79 14.31 -14.84
N ILE A 23 -5.53 15.27 -13.94
CA ILE A 23 -6.56 15.94 -13.13
C ILE A 23 -7.47 16.79 -14.03
N ALA A 24 -6.89 17.55 -14.97
CA ALA A 24 -7.62 18.33 -15.96
C ALA A 24 -8.54 17.44 -16.81
N GLN A 25 -8.05 16.28 -17.24
CA GLN A 25 -8.86 15.28 -17.93
C GLN A 25 -10.06 14.83 -17.06
N VAL A 26 -9.82 14.45 -15.80
CA VAL A 26 -10.89 13.97 -14.90
C VAL A 26 -11.97 15.03 -14.69
N ALA A 27 -11.56 16.28 -14.43
CA ALA A 27 -12.48 17.40 -14.24
C ALA A 27 -13.30 17.68 -15.52
N ALA A 28 -12.65 17.74 -16.69
CA ALA A 28 -13.32 18.02 -17.97
C ALA A 28 -14.27 16.88 -18.41
N GLN A 29 -13.91 15.62 -18.15
CA GLN A 29 -14.78 14.46 -18.39
C GLN A 29 -16.01 14.46 -17.47
N SER A 30 -15.86 15.06 -16.28
CA SER A 30 -16.95 15.24 -15.31
C SER A 30 -17.82 16.47 -15.61
N GLY A 31 -17.53 17.21 -16.68
CA GLY A 31 -18.38 18.28 -17.18
C GLY A 31 -17.97 19.70 -16.77
N HIS A 32 -16.82 19.87 -16.09
CA HIS A 32 -16.32 21.18 -15.69
C HIS A 32 -15.61 21.89 -16.85
N GLU A 33 -15.75 23.21 -16.93
CA GLU A 33 -14.82 24.06 -17.66
C GLU A 33 -13.49 24.10 -16.89
N VAL A 34 -12.40 23.79 -17.58
CA VAL A 34 -11.07 23.64 -16.99
C VAL A 34 -10.12 24.67 -17.59
N MET A 35 -9.45 25.42 -16.73
CA MET A 35 -8.32 26.27 -17.10
C MET A 35 -7.02 25.54 -16.78
N LEU A 36 -6.19 25.29 -17.78
CA LEU A 36 -4.88 24.67 -17.59
C LEU A 36 -3.79 25.73 -17.67
N TYR A 37 -3.04 25.87 -16.58
CA TYR A 37 -1.98 26.87 -16.42
C TYR A 37 -0.64 26.19 -16.11
N ASP A 38 0.46 26.75 -16.62
CA ASP A 38 1.83 26.40 -16.22
C ASP A 38 2.74 27.63 -16.41
N ASN A 39 3.84 27.71 -15.65
CA ASN A 39 4.80 28.80 -15.80
C ASN A 39 5.67 28.64 -17.06
N ARG A 40 5.78 27.43 -17.60
CA ARG A 40 6.38 27.16 -18.90
C ARG A 40 5.35 27.38 -19.99
N ALA A 41 5.56 28.41 -20.81
CA ALA A 41 4.62 28.85 -21.83
C ALA A 41 4.11 27.71 -22.76
N ASP A 42 4.99 26.78 -23.16
CA ASP A 42 4.64 25.70 -24.09
C ASP A 42 4.00 24.47 -23.41
N ALA A 43 4.15 24.32 -22.09
CA ALA A 43 3.76 23.11 -21.38
C ALA A 43 2.24 22.80 -21.43
N PRO A 44 1.32 23.78 -21.28
CA PRO A 44 -0.12 23.52 -21.40
C PRO A 44 -0.51 23.05 -22.80
N GLY A 45 0.16 23.56 -23.84
CA GLY A 45 -0.06 23.14 -25.23
C GLY A 45 0.45 21.72 -25.50
N GLU A 46 1.61 21.36 -24.95
CA GLU A 46 2.15 19.99 -25.00
C GLU A 46 1.23 19.00 -24.28
N ALA A 47 0.76 19.36 -23.08
CA ALA A 47 -0.17 18.56 -22.29
C ALA A 47 -1.48 18.31 -23.04
N LEU A 48 -2.08 19.33 -23.66
CA LEU A 48 -3.32 19.19 -24.41
C LEU A 48 -3.18 18.27 -25.63
N ARG A 49 -2.06 18.36 -26.37
CA ARG A 49 -1.75 17.44 -27.48
C ARG A 49 -1.59 16.00 -27.00
N SER A 50 -0.85 15.79 -25.91
CA SER A 50 -0.66 14.46 -25.33
C SER A 50 -1.99 13.85 -24.84
N LEU A 51 -2.86 14.69 -24.27
CA LEU A 51 -4.21 14.29 -23.87
C LEU A 51 -5.07 13.92 -25.08
N GLU A 52 -5.03 14.70 -26.17
CA GLU A 52 -5.73 14.38 -27.41
C GLU A 52 -5.33 13.00 -27.95
N GLU A 53 -4.03 12.70 -28.02
CA GLU A 53 -3.53 11.38 -28.42
C GLU A 53 -4.01 10.26 -27.48
N THR A 54 -4.02 10.54 -26.17
CA THR A 54 -4.47 9.57 -25.16
C THR A 54 -5.96 9.27 -25.30
N LEU A 55 -6.79 10.31 -25.46
CA LEU A 55 -8.23 10.16 -25.68
C LEU A 55 -8.52 9.44 -27.00
N GLN A 56 -7.78 9.74 -28.08
CA GLN A 56 -7.95 9.04 -29.36
C GLN A 56 -7.62 7.54 -29.23
N LYS A 57 -6.54 7.18 -28.52
CA LYS A 57 -6.23 5.76 -28.23
C LYS A 57 -7.35 5.06 -27.43
N LEU A 58 -8.05 5.78 -26.55
CA LEU A 58 -9.21 5.24 -25.84
C LEU A 58 -10.43 5.08 -26.75
N VAL A 59 -10.65 6.00 -27.69
CA VAL A 59 -11.69 5.89 -28.73
C VAL A 59 -11.42 4.68 -29.64
N ASP A 60 -10.18 4.53 -30.12
CA ASP A 60 -9.79 3.43 -31.01
C ASP A 60 -9.97 2.05 -30.33
N ARG A 61 -9.81 2.00 -28.99
CA ARG A 61 -10.07 0.83 -28.16
C ARG A 61 -11.53 0.67 -27.73
N GLY A 62 -12.44 1.53 -28.18
CA GLY A 62 -13.87 1.51 -27.84
C GLY A 62 -14.16 1.78 -26.36
N ARG A 63 -13.23 2.40 -25.62
CA ARG A 63 -13.39 2.70 -24.18
C ARG A 63 -14.19 3.98 -23.93
N ILE A 64 -14.17 4.92 -24.88
CA ILE A 64 -14.97 6.16 -24.87
C ILE A 64 -15.47 6.48 -26.29
N GLY A 65 -16.51 7.30 -26.42
CA GLY A 65 -17.00 7.76 -27.73
C GLY A 65 -16.22 8.97 -28.28
N GLN A 66 -16.16 9.11 -29.60
CA GLN A 66 -15.51 10.27 -30.26
C GLN A 66 -16.12 11.62 -29.82
N LYS A 67 -17.45 11.66 -29.60
CA LYS A 67 -18.15 12.85 -29.12
C LYS A 67 -17.68 13.23 -27.71
N ASP A 68 -17.47 12.26 -26.84
CA ASP A 68 -17.05 12.49 -25.46
C ASP A 68 -15.59 12.96 -25.40
N ALA A 69 -14.72 12.37 -26.23
CA ALA A 69 -13.33 12.83 -26.39
C ALA A 69 -13.28 14.30 -26.84
N ARG A 70 -14.02 14.67 -27.89
CA ARG A 70 -14.11 16.05 -28.38
C ARG A 70 -14.68 17.00 -27.33
N SER A 71 -15.73 16.58 -26.62
CA SER A 71 -16.36 17.40 -25.57
C SER A 71 -15.42 17.62 -24.39
N THR A 72 -14.59 16.62 -24.04
CA THR A 72 -13.57 16.73 -23.00
C THR A 72 -12.53 17.78 -23.36
N LEU A 73 -11.97 17.71 -24.57
CA LEU A 73 -10.96 18.67 -25.05
C LEU A 73 -11.54 20.09 -25.14
N ALA A 74 -12.79 20.23 -25.60
CA ALA A 74 -13.44 21.54 -25.75
C ALA A 74 -13.66 22.28 -24.42
N ARG A 75 -13.69 21.57 -23.29
CA ARG A 75 -13.80 22.17 -21.95
C ARG A 75 -12.47 22.60 -21.36
N ILE A 76 -11.34 22.26 -22.00
CA ILE A 76 -10.01 22.62 -21.50
C ILE A 76 -9.51 23.86 -22.25
N ARG A 77 -9.47 24.98 -21.54
CA ARG A 77 -8.91 26.24 -22.01
C ARG A 77 -7.49 26.41 -21.47
N LEU A 78 -6.55 26.74 -22.34
CA LEU A 78 -5.18 27.10 -21.93
C LEU A 78 -5.16 28.52 -21.41
N VAL A 79 -4.47 28.73 -20.30
CA VAL A 79 -4.26 30.05 -19.69
C VAL A 79 -2.77 30.30 -19.53
N HIS A 80 -2.31 31.49 -19.96
CA HIS A 80 -0.89 31.86 -19.93
C HIS A 80 -0.53 32.80 -18.78
N HIS A 81 -1.53 33.49 -18.20
CA HIS A 81 -1.36 34.41 -17.09
C HIS A 81 -2.37 34.11 -16.00
N LEU A 82 -1.95 34.12 -14.74
CA LEU A 82 -2.85 33.88 -13.62
C LEU A 82 -3.97 34.92 -13.54
N ASP A 83 -3.79 36.13 -14.10
CA ASP A 83 -4.83 37.17 -14.14
C ASP A 83 -6.10 36.72 -14.90
N ASP A 84 -5.99 35.71 -15.78
CA ASP A 84 -7.11 35.20 -16.57
C ASP A 84 -7.90 34.07 -15.86
N VAL A 85 -7.56 33.72 -14.61
CA VAL A 85 -8.16 32.57 -13.88
C VAL A 85 -9.38 32.94 -13.02
N ALA A 86 -9.77 34.21 -13.06
CA ALA A 86 -10.93 34.73 -12.31
C ALA A 86 -12.20 33.94 -12.64
N GLY A 87 -13.05 33.72 -11.62
CA GLY A 87 -14.27 32.92 -11.74
C GLY A 87 -14.09 31.41 -11.58
N SER A 88 -12.87 30.92 -11.32
CA SER A 88 -12.67 29.53 -10.88
C SER A 88 -13.21 29.34 -9.47
N GLY A 89 -14.12 28.38 -9.28
CA GLY A 89 -14.60 28.02 -7.94
C GLY A 89 -13.70 27.00 -7.23
N LEU A 90 -12.80 26.34 -7.98
CA LEU A 90 -11.79 25.41 -7.47
C LEU A 90 -10.46 25.64 -8.20
N ALA A 91 -9.36 25.69 -7.47
CA ALA A 91 -8.01 25.63 -8.02
C ALA A 91 -7.27 24.40 -7.49
N VAL A 92 -6.81 23.50 -8.36
CA VAL A 92 -6.03 22.32 -8.00
C VAL A 92 -4.58 22.52 -8.44
N GLU A 93 -3.69 22.64 -7.46
CA GLU A 93 -2.26 22.79 -7.64
C GLU A 93 -1.59 21.41 -7.81
N ALA A 94 -0.82 21.26 -8.89
CA ALA A 94 -0.03 20.08 -9.25
C ALA A 94 1.32 20.49 -9.88
N VAL A 95 1.98 21.49 -9.29
CA VAL A 95 3.33 21.96 -9.64
C VAL A 95 4.41 21.22 -8.83
N SER A 96 5.67 21.61 -9.01
CA SER A 96 6.83 21.06 -8.32
C SER A 96 6.61 20.93 -6.80
N GLU A 97 7.12 19.85 -6.22
CA GLU A 97 7.00 19.51 -4.79
C GLU A 97 7.95 20.36 -3.92
N ASP A 98 7.80 21.69 -3.98
CA ASP A 98 8.56 22.67 -3.20
C ASP A 98 7.62 23.60 -2.44
N ILE A 99 7.86 23.76 -1.15
CA ILE A 99 6.99 24.54 -0.26
C ILE A 99 6.97 26.04 -0.61
N GLY A 100 8.09 26.58 -1.10
CA GLY A 100 8.19 27.98 -1.50
C GLY A 100 7.38 28.25 -2.76
N ILE A 101 7.53 27.40 -3.78
CA ILE A 101 6.78 27.48 -5.04
C ILE A 101 5.27 27.40 -4.77
N LYS A 102 4.82 26.40 -3.99
CA LYS A 102 3.39 26.22 -3.70
C LYS A 102 2.80 27.40 -2.91
N ARG A 103 3.52 27.90 -1.89
CA ARG A 103 3.07 29.07 -1.11
C ARG A 103 2.96 30.32 -1.97
N SER A 104 3.95 30.60 -2.83
CA SER A 104 3.89 31.74 -3.73
C SER A 104 2.71 31.64 -4.68
N LEU A 105 2.50 30.48 -5.29
CA LEU A 105 1.35 30.24 -6.17
C LEU A 105 0.02 30.46 -5.46
N PHE A 106 -0.18 29.88 -4.26
CA PHE A 106 -1.44 30.07 -3.54
C PHE A 106 -1.68 31.52 -3.09
N ALA A 107 -0.62 32.26 -2.74
CA ALA A 107 -0.74 33.69 -2.45
C ALA A 107 -1.22 34.48 -3.69
N GLU A 108 -0.64 34.19 -4.86
CA GLU A 108 -1.08 34.80 -6.12
C GLU A 108 -2.53 34.44 -6.48
N LEU A 109 -2.95 33.20 -6.21
CA LEU A 109 -4.33 32.77 -6.44
C LEU A 109 -5.32 33.43 -5.48
N GLU A 110 -4.93 33.68 -4.23
CA GLU A 110 -5.78 34.35 -3.24
C GLU A 110 -6.10 35.81 -3.62
N ASP A 111 -5.22 36.47 -4.38
CA ASP A 111 -5.46 37.82 -4.92
C ASP A 111 -6.44 37.85 -6.10
N ARG A 112 -6.66 36.71 -6.75
CA ARG A 112 -7.33 36.62 -8.06
C ARG A 112 -8.64 35.83 -8.05
N LEU A 113 -8.77 34.90 -7.10
CA LEU A 113 -9.95 34.06 -6.94
C LEU A 113 -10.87 34.61 -5.85
N ASP A 114 -12.17 34.43 -6.04
CA ASP A 114 -13.19 34.78 -5.05
C ASP A 114 -12.87 34.19 -3.68
N GLU A 115 -13.25 34.89 -2.60
CA GLU A 115 -13.00 34.46 -1.21
C GLU A 115 -13.57 33.07 -0.90
N MET A 116 -14.60 32.64 -1.63
CA MET A 116 -15.26 31.34 -1.49
C MET A 116 -14.70 30.24 -2.40
N ALA A 117 -13.77 30.53 -3.30
CA ALA A 117 -13.20 29.49 -4.18
C ALA A 117 -12.30 28.54 -3.39
N VAL A 118 -12.44 27.23 -3.55
CA VAL A 118 -11.60 26.27 -2.83
C VAL A 118 -10.20 26.23 -3.45
N LEU A 119 -9.17 26.23 -2.59
CA LEU A 119 -7.79 25.99 -2.98
C LEU A 119 -7.45 24.54 -2.64
N ALA A 120 -6.95 23.78 -3.60
CA ALA A 120 -6.61 22.38 -3.44
C ALA A 120 -5.17 22.11 -3.86
N THR A 121 -4.45 21.26 -3.14
CA THR A 121 -3.10 20.82 -3.52
C THR A 121 -3.04 19.31 -3.72
N ASN A 122 -2.41 18.87 -4.82
CA ASN A 122 -2.10 17.46 -5.10
C ASN A 122 -0.75 17.01 -4.49
N THR A 123 -0.21 17.77 -3.52
CA THR A 123 1.03 17.37 -2.82
C THR A 123 0.90 15.95 -2.26
N SER A 124 2.02 15.21 -2.22
CA SER A 124 2.09 13.83 -1.74
C SER A 124 2.86 13.71 -0.42
N SER A 125 3.57 14.76 -0.04
CA SER A 125 4.54 14.74 1.06
C SER A 125 4.59 16.01 1.92
N LEU A 126 4.15 17.16 1.40
CA LEU A 126 4.18 18.42 2.14
C LEU A 126 2.96 18.56 3.05
N SER A 127 3.18 19.19 4.20
CA SER A 127 2.08 19.51 5.13
C SER A 127 1.15 20.55 4.51
N VAL A 128 -0.14 20.24 4.45
CA VAL A 128 -1.21 21.16 4.02
C VAL A 128 -1.25 22.38 4.94
N THR A 129 -1.05 22.17 6.25
CA THR A 129 -0.90 23.26 7.23
C THR A 129 0.27 24.18 6.87
N ALA A 130 1.43 23.61 6.53
CA ALA A 130 2.58 24.42 6.14
C ALA A 130 2.30 25.23 4.86
N ILE A 131 1.61 24.65 3.88
CA ILE A 131 1.23 25.36 2.65
C ILE A 131 0.27 26.51 2.98
N ALA A 132 -0.73 26.28 3.83
CA ALA A 132 -1.74 27.26 4.23
C ALA A 132 -1.22 28.43 5.08
N ALA A 133 -0.10 28.24 5.80
CA ALA A 133 0.32 29.11 6.90
C ALA A 133 0.48 30.61 6.60
N LYS A 134 0.53 31.02 5.32
CA LYS A 134 0.67 32.43 4.92
C LYS A 134 -0.53 32.97 4.13
N LEU A 135 -1.60 32.19 3.98
CA LEU A 135 -2.83 32.64 3.33
C LEU A 135 -3.61 33.57 4.26
N ARG A 136 -4.32 34.55 3.70
CA ARG A 136 -5.27 35.39 4.44
C ARG A 136 -6.46 34.57 4.91
N ASN A 137 -6.91 33.63 4.08
CA ASN A 137 -8.03 32.73 4.32
C ASN A 137 -7.54 31.26 4.23
N PRO A 138 -6.83 30.74 5.24
CA PRO A 138 -6.26 29.39 5.17
C PRO A 138 -7.31 28.27 5.17
N GLY A 139 -8.51 28.51 5.70
CA GLY A 139 -9.56 27.49 5.83
C GLY A 139 -10.14 26.96 4.51
N ARG A 140 -9.94 27.66 3.39
CA ARG A 140 -10.33 27.19 2.05
C ARG A 140 -9.25 26.35 1.37
N LEU A 141 -8.09 26.10 2.01
CA LEU A 141 -7.07 25.19 1.50
C LEU A 141 -7.32 23.75 1.98
N VAL A 142 -7.36 22.81 1.03
CA VAL A 142 -7.53 21.36 1.27
C VAL A 142 -6.47 20.60 0.46
N GLY A 143 -6.00 19.45 0.93
CA GLY A 143 -5.30 18.51 0.06
C GLY A 143 -6.30 17.69 -0.77
N MET A 144 -6.06 17.57 -2.07
CA MET A 144 -6.84 16.73 -2.98
C MET A 144 -5.85 15.83 -3.72
N HIS A 145 -5.34 14.81 -3.03
CA HIS A 145 -4.23 14.00 -3.50
C HIS A 145 -4.72 12.84 -4.38
N PHE A 146 -4.41 12.92 -5.67
CA PHE A 146 -4.65 11.91 -6.68
C PHE A 146 -3.45 10.97 -6.82
N PHE A 147 -3.72 9.75 -7.26
CA PHE A 147 -2.69 8.73 -7.50
C PHE A 147 -2.39 8.59 -9.00
N ASN A 148 -1.12 8.43 -9.34
CA ASN A 148 -0.69 8.33 -10.74
C ASN A 148 -1.01 6.95 -11.35
N PRO A 149 -1.63 6.87 -12.55
CA PRO A 149 -2.23 7.95 -13.34
C PRO A 149 -3.62 8.37 -12.84
N ALA A 150 -3.83 9.68 -12.68
CA ALA A 150 -5.06 10.23 -12.09
C ALA A 150 -6.37 9.77 -12.77
N PRO A 151 -6.47 9.61 -14.11
CA PRO A 151 -7.70 9.10 -14.73
C PRO A 151 -7.99 7.62 -14.43
N VAL A 152 -6.97 6.82 -14.16
CA VAL A 152 -7.06 5.36 -13.96
C VAL A 152 -7.29 5.03 -12.49
N MET A 153 -6.52 5.65 -11.60
CA MET A 153 -6.59 5.39 -10.17
C MET A 153 -7.90 5.92 -9.58
N LYS A 154 -8.52 5.14 -8.70
CA LYS A 154 -9.85 5.44 -8.13
C LYS A 154 -9.80 6.28 -6.87
N LEU A 155 -8.74 6.15 -6.08
CA LEU A 155 -8.62 6.84 -4.80
C LEU A 155 -8.30 8.33 -4.96
N VAL A 156 -8.86 9.15 -4.06
CA VAL A 156 -8.41 10.51 -3.76
C VAL A 156 -8.33 10.67 -2.25
N GLU A 157 -7.20 11.13 -1.70
CA GLU A 157 -7.11 11.51 -0.29
C GLU A 157 -7.48 13.00 -0.14
N VAL A 158 -8.53 13.27 0.64
CA VAL A 158 -8.98 14.62 1.00
C VAL A 158 -8.36 15.00 2.33
N VAL A 159 -7.28 15.78 2.25
CA VAL A 159 -6.37 16.01 3.39
C VAL A 159 -6.69 17.35 4.08
N SER A 160 -6.99 17.31 5.36
CA SER A 160 -7.23 18.52 6.17
C SER A 160 -5.97 18.96 6.90
N GLY A 161 -5.57 20.22 6.67
CA GLY A 161 -4.59 20.92 7.50
C GLY A 161 -5.22 21.42 8.80
N LEU A 162 -4.42 22.09 9.63
CA LEU A 162 -4.87 22.59 10.95
C LEU A 162 -6.04 23.57 10.83
N ASP A 163 -5.97 24.47 9.85
CA ASP A 163 -6.95 25.55 9.68
C ASP A 163 -8.05 25.22 8.66
N THR A 164 -7.97 24.07 7.98
CA THR A 164 -8.92 23.68 6.93
C THR A 164 -10.35 23.67 7.49
N ASP A 165 -11.25 24.42 6.84
CA ASP A 165 -12.68 24.39 7.15
C ASP A 165 -13.24 23.01 6.77
N PRO A 166 -13.85 22.27 7.71
CA PRO A 166 -14.45 20.98 7.41
C PRO A 166 -15.42 21.02 6.23
N ARG A 167 -16.15 22.12 6.04
CA ARG A 167 -17.09 22.29 4.92
C ARG A 167 -16.39 22.37 3.57
N ALA A 168 -15.17 22.90 3.51
CA ALA A 168 -14.37 22.90 2.28
C ALA A 168 -13.87 21.50 1.95
N ALA A 169 -13.42 20.76 2.98
CA ALA A 169 -13.02 19.36 2.83
C ALA A 169 -14.19 18.48 2.38
N ASP A 170 -15.37 18.63 2.99
CA ASP A 170 -16.59 17.90 2.62
C ASP A 170 -17.01 18.20 1.18
N ALA A 171 -16.93 19.47 0.74
CA ALA A 171 -17.23 19.83 -0.65
C ALA A 171 -16.25 19.19 -1.65
N VAL A 172 -14.96 19.12 -1.32
CA VAL A 172 -13.95 18.42 -2.14
C VAL A 172 -14.19 16.91 -2.14
N PHE A 173 -14.56 16.32 -1.00
CA PHE A 173 -14.92 14.92 -0.88
C PHE A 173 -16.11 14.58 -1.78
N GLU A 174 -17.22 15.31 -1.66
CA GLU A 174 -18.39 15.11 -2.53
C GLU A 174 -18.05 15.28 -4.01
N LEU A 175 -17.25 16.30 -4.35
CA LEU A 175 -16.84 16.55 -5.74
C LEU A 175 -16.03 15.39 -6.32
N ALA A 176 -15.04 14.88 -5.57
CA ALA A 176 -14.24 13.72 -5.99
C ALA A 176 -15.14 12.49 -6.23
N GLY A 177 -16.14 12.26 -5.36
CA GLY A 177 -17.16 11.24 -5.57
C GLY A 177 -17.92 11.42 -6.89
N ARG A 178 -18.36 12.65 -7.20
CA ARG A 178 -19.03 12.99 -8.47
C ARG A 178 -18.12 12.80 -9.70
N TRP A 179 -16.80 12.93 -9.53
CA TRP A 179 -15.81 12.63 -10.57
C TRP A 179 -15.54 11.12 -10.75
N GLY A 180 -16.33 10.27 -10.09
CA GLY A 180 -16.18 8.81 -10.16
C GLY A 180 -14.94 8.28 -9.43
N LYS A 181 -14.45 9.06 -8.46
CA LYS A 181 -13.40 8.66 -7.50
C LYS A 181 -14.03 8.11 -6.23
N VAL A 182 -13.20 7.44 -5.43
CA VAL A 182 -13.49 7.04 -4.06
C VAL A 182 -12.65 7.95 -3.16
N PRO A 183 -13.24 9.01 -2.59
CA PRO A 183 -12.53 9.89 -1.69
C PRO A 183 -12.43 9.28 -0.29
N VAL A 184 -11.34 9.57 0.41
CA VAL A 184 -11.14 9.26 1.84
C VAL A 184 -10.65 10.50 2.57
N HIS A 185 -11.18 10.79 3.75
CA HIS A 185 -10.65 11.88 4.58
C HIS A 185 -9.35 11.47 5.25
N ALA A 186 -8.39 12.40 5.26
CA ALA A 186 -7.11 12.24 5.94
C ALA A 186 -6.74 13.51 6.74
N ALA A 187 -6.10 13.37 7.90
CA ALA A 187 -5.38 14.46 8.54
C ALA A 187 -4.04 14.71 7.83
N SER A 188 -3.54 15.95 7.86
CA SER A 188 -2.24 16.30 7.27
C SER A 188 -1.05 15.83 8.13
N THR A 189 -0.81 14.53 8.12
CA THR A 189 0.38 13.88 8.70
C THR A 189 1.33 13.41 7.61
N PRO A 190 2.64 13.20 7.89
CA PRO A 190 3.59 12.77 6.88
C PRO A 190 3.16 11.47 6.18
N GLY A 191 3.01 11.53 4.84
CA GLY A 191 2.59 10.40 4.02
C GLY A 191 1.08 10.08 4.03
N PHE A 192 0.25 10.92 4.65
CA PHE A 192 -1.22 10.78 4.73
C PHE A 192 -1.63 9.36 5.14
N ILE A 193 -2.41 8.64 4.32
CA ILE A 193 -2.81 7.27 4.58
C ILE A 193 -1.93 6.32 3.77
N VAL A 194 -1.97 6.40 2.44
CA VAL A 194 -1.37 5.39 1.56
C VAL A 194 0.14 5.34 1.68
N ASN A 195 0.83 6.48 1.57
CA ASN A 195 2.30 6.49 1.58
C ASN A 195 2.86 6.05 2.94
N ARG A 196 2.12 6.36 4.02
CA ARG A 196 2.42 5.94 5.39
C ARG A 196 2.21 4.43 5.59
N ILE A 197 0.99 3.93 5.37
CA ILE A 197 0.63 2.53 5.62
C ILE A 197 1.36 1.58 4.66
N ALA A 198 1.74 2.01 3.45
CA ALA A 198 2.49 1.17 2.52
C ALA A 198 3.97 0.95 2.92
N ARG A 199 4.55 1.73 3.84
CA ARG A 199 6.00 1.64 4.15
C ARG A 199 6.44 0.22 4.57
N PRO A 200 5.72 -0.50 5.45
CA PRO A 200 6.12 -1.85 5.85
C PRO A 200 6.19 -2.85 4.71
N PHE A 201 5.38 -2.72 3.65
CA PHE A 201 5.41 -3.62 2.51
C PHE A 201 6.79 -3.70 1.84
N TYR A 202 7.44 -2.54 1.71
CA TYR A 202 8.81 -2.47 1.18
C TYR A 202 9.84 -2.81 2.26
N ALA A 203 9.65 -2.27 3.46
CA ALA A 203 10.67 -2.32 4.49
C ALA A 203 10.87 -3.74 5.06
N GLU A 204 9.81 -4.54 5.20
CA GLU A 204 9.93 -5.93 5.66
C GLU A 204 10.64 -6.82 4.63
N ALA A 205 10.37 -6.64 3.33
CA ALA A 205 11.10 -7.31 2.26
C ALA A 205 12.60 -6.98 2.30
N LEU A 206 12.93 -5.70 2.48
CA LEU A 206 14.31 -5.24 2.57
C LEU A 206 15.03 -5.77 3.83
N GLU A 207 14.32 -5.94 4.95
CA GLU A 207 14.88 -6.52 6.17
C GLU A 207 15.21 -8.02 5.98
N VAL A 208 14.29 -8.79 5.38
CA VAL A 208 14.53 -10.21 5.03
C VAL A 208 15.74 -10.37 4.11
N LEU A 209 15.89 -9.48 3.12
CA LEU A 209 17.08 -9.44 2.25
C LEU A 209 18.36 -9.08 3.01
N GLN A 210 18.26 -8.14 3.96
CA GLN A 210 19.41 -7.69 4.76
C GLN A 210 19.93 -8.80 5.68
N GLU A 211 19.04 -9.64 6.20
CA GLU A 211 19.39 -10.86 6.94
C GLU A 211 19.83 -12.02 6.03
N ARG A 212 19.77 -11.84 4.71
CA ARG A 212 20.12 -12.86 3.70
C ARG A 212 19.32 -14.15 3.84
N ALA A 213 18.08 -14.06 4.31
CA ALA A 213 17.23 -15.23 4.50
C ALA A 213 16.83 -15.87 3.17
N CYS A 214 16.60 -15.06 2.13
CA CYS A 214 16.35 -15.52 0.78
C CYS A 214 16.64 -14.40 -0.23
N ASP A 215 16.47 -14.69 -1.52
CA ASP A 215 16.55 -13.68 -2.56
C ASP A 215 15.21 -12.94 -2.77
N HIS A 216 15.26 -11.91 -3.61
CA HIS A 216 14.11 -11.07 -3.94
C HIS A 216 13.04 -11.82 -4.76
N VAL A 217 13.42 -12.87 -5.50
CA VAL A 217 12.49 -13.68 -6.28
C VAL A 217 11.57 -14.49 -5.36
N ALA A 218 12.13 -15.11 -4.32
CA ALA A 218 11.37 -15.84 -3.32
C ALA A 218 10.40 -14.92 -2.54
N ILE A 219 10.85 -13.72 -2.15
CA ILE A 219 10.01 -12.72 -1.46
C ILE A 219 8.82 -12.32 -2.33
N ASP A 220 9.09 -11.92 -3.58
CA ASP A 220 8.05 -11.49 -4.50
C ASP A 220 7.08 -12.63 -4.85
N ALA A 221 7.57 -13.88 -4.95
CA ALA A 221 6.71 -15.04 -5.12
C ALA A 221 5.77 -15.23 -3.93
N CYS A 222 6.28 -15.16 -2.70
CA CYS A 222 5.47 -15.36 -1.49
C CYS A 222 4.42 -14.26 -1.33
N LEU A 223 4.76 -12.98 -1.55
CA LEU A 223 3.75 -11.90 -1.46
C LEU A 223 2.75 -11.97 -2.62
N ARG A 224 3.12 -12.41 -3.83
CA ARG A 224 2.13 -12.74 -4.87
C ARG A 224 1.23 -13.91 -4.47
N GLY A 225 1.77 -14.95 -3.84
CA GLY A 225 1.01 -16.06 -3.26
C GLY A 225 0.03 -15.62 -2.17
N ALA A 226 0.34 -14.53 -1.46
CA ALA A 226 -0.56 -13.87 -0.52
C ALA A 226 -1.62 -12.96 -1.19
N GLY A 227 -1.69 -12.92 -2.52
CA GLY A 227 -2.69 -12.21 -3.29
C GLY A 227 -2.29 -10.81 -3.77
N PHE A 228 -1.10 -10.31 -3.43
CA PHE A 228 -0.63 -9.03 -3.96
C PHE A 228 -0.39 -9.15 -5.48
N ARG A 229 -0.82 -8.13 -6.24
CA ARG A 229 -0.64 -8.12 -7.70
C ARG A 229 0.83 -8.18 -8.13
N MET A 230 1.71 -7.57 -7.34
CA MET A 230 3.14 -7.45 -7.60
C MET A 230 3.89 -7.56 -6.28
N GLY A 231 5.02 -8.26 -6.29
CA GLY A 231 5.89 -8.32 -5.12
C GLY A 231 6.60 -6.98 -4.84
N PRO A 232 7.08 -6.76 -3.61
CA PRO A 232 7.67 -5.49 -3.21
C PRO A 232 8.94 -5.13 -3.98
N CYS A 233 9.77 -6.10 -4.38
CA CYS A 233 10.99 -5.85 -5.15
C CYS A 233 10.67 -5.42 -6.58
N GLU A 234 9.77 -6.12 -7.27
CA GLU A 234 9.29 -5.75 -8.60
C GLU A 234 8.57 -4.40 -8.58
N LEU A 235 7.79 -4.12 -7.52
CA LEU A 235 7.09 -2.85 -7.37
C LEU A 235 8.06 -1.68 -7.16
N MET A 236 9.12 -1.85 -6.36
CA MET A 236 10.16 -0.82 -6.23
C MET A 236 10.88 -0.58 -7.56
N ASP A 237 11.17 -1.62 -8.34
CA ASP A 237 11.78 -1.48 -9.67
C ASP A 237 10.83 -0.78 -10.66
N LEU A 238 9.51 -0.96 -10.54
CA LEU A 238 8.50 -0.29 -11.37
C LEU A 238 8.36 1.19 -11.00
N ILE A 239 8.26 1.51 -9.70
CA ILE A 239 8.16 2.89 -9.20
C ILE A 239 9.45 3.68 -9.48
N GLY A 240 10.58 3.00 -9.34
CA GLY A 240 11.90 3.58 -9.31
C GLY A 240 12.45 3.67 -7.88
N HIS A 241 13.65 3.12 -7.66
CA HIS A 241 14.27 3.09 -6.33
C HIS A 241 14.51 4.47 -5.75
N ASP A 242 14.93 5.43 -6.56
CA ASP A 242 15.12 6.83 -6.17
C ASP A 242 13.82 7.46 -5.65
N THR A 243 12.72 7.30 -6.36
CA THR A 243 11.41 7.82 -5.95
C THR A 243 10.93 7.13 -4.67
N ASN A 244 10.97 5.80 -4.62
CA ASN A 244 10.49 5.06 -3.46
C ASN A 244 11.34 5.34 -2.21
N PHE A 245 12.67 5.39 -2.35
CA PHE A 245 13.61 5.71 -1.27
C PHE A 245 13.44 7.14 -0.77
N ALA A 246 13.31 8.13 -1.66
CA ALA A 246 13.08 9.53 -1.27
C ALA A 246 11.78 9.70 -0.46
N VAL A 247 10.71 8.99 -0.82
CA VAL A 247 9.47 8.98 -0.01
C VAL A 247 9.72 8.33 1.36
N THR A 248 10.44 7.21 1.42
CA THR A 248 10.81 6.58 2.70
C THR A 248 11.63 7.51 3.59
N GLU A 249 12.64 8.18 3.05
CA GLU A 249 13.45 9.17 3.79
C GLU A 249 12.60 10.35 4.26
N SER A 250 11.72 10.88 3.41
CA SER A 250 10.81 11.98 3.75
C SER A 250 9.90 11.60 4.93
N VAL A 251 9.23 10.43 4.85
CA VAL A 251 8.37 9.94 5.94
C VAL A 251 9.19 9.69 7.21
N PHE A 252 10.40 9.12 7.11
CA PHE A 252 11.27 8.88 8.25
C PHE A 252 11.67 10.18 8.97
N HIS A 253 12.16 11.18 8.22
CA HIS A 253 12.59 12.45 8.79
C HIS A 253 11.41 13.26 9.34
N ALA A 254 10.27 13.25 8.64
CA ALA A 254 9.07 13.96 9.08
C ALA A 254 8.41 13.33 10.32
N ASN A 255 8.68 12.04 10.59
CA ASN A 255 8.30 11.36 11.84
C ASN A 255 9.45 11.32 12.86
N PHE A 256 10.33 12.33 12.86
CA PHE A 256 11.42 12.46 13.83
C PHE A 256 12.31 11.20 13.95
N MET A 257 12.58 10.55 12.82
CA MET A 257 13.43 9.36 12.72
C MET A 257 12.86 8.13 13.47
N ASP A 258 11.55 7.98 13.54
CA ASP A 258 10.92 6.77 14.06
C ASP A 258 11.42 5.52 13.31
N ARG A 259 11.94 4.56 14.08
CA ARG A 259 12.58 3.34 13.56
C ARG A 259 11.65 2.46 12.74
N ARG A 260 10.32 2.64 12.85
CA ARG A 260 9.36 1.95 12.00
C ARG A 260 9.51 2.33 10.52
N TYR A 261 9.92 3.57 10.24
CA TYR A 261 10.11 4.07 8.88
C TYR A 261 11.57 4.08 8.42
N LYS A 262 12.47 3.44 9.16
CA LYS A 262 13.91 3.43 8.88
C LYS A 262 14.20 3.01 7.43
N PRO A 263 14.94 3.83 6.64
CA PRO A 263 15.39 3.46 5.30
C PRO A 263 16.37 2.28 5.30
N SER A 264 16.41 1.53 4.18
CA SER A 264 17.30 0.37 4.03
C SER A 264 18.61 0.72 3.33
N LEU A 265 19.72 0.13 3.80
CA LEU A 265 21.02 0.23 3.13
C LEU A 265 21.05 -0.52 1.79
N ILE A 266 20.26 -1.58 1.63
CA ILE A 266 20.14 -2.30 0.35
C ILE A 266 19.56 -1.37 -0.72
N GLN A 267 18.45 -0.72 -0.39
CA GLN A 267 17.80 0.21 -1.32
C GLN A 267 18.69 1.42 -1.61
N LYS A 268 19.34 1.99 -0.58
CA LYS A 268 20.30 3.08 -0.74
C LYS A 268 21.42 2.72 -1.73
N ALA A 269 22.00 1.53 -1.61
CA ALA A 269 23.06 1.08 -2.53
C ALA A 269 22.58 0.94 -3.98
N LEU A 270 21.33 0.55 -4.21
CA LEU A 270 20.74 0.53 -5.55
C LEU A 270 20.60 1.94 -6.13
N VAL A 271 20.14 2.89 -5.32
CA VAL A 271 20.03 4.32 -5.71
C VAL A 271 21.40 4.90 -6.03
N GLU A 272 22.37 4.78 -5.12
CA GLU A 272 23.73 5.31 -5.29
C GLU A 272 24.47 4.64 -6.46
N GLY A 273 24.16 3.38 -6.74
CA GLY A 273 24.68 2.63 -7.88
C GLY A 273 23.97 2.90 -9.21
N GLY A 274 22.98 3.80 -9.26
CA GLY A 274 22.22 4.12 -10.48
C GLY A 274 21.30 2.98 -10.97
N ARG A 275 21.03 1.98 -10.12
CA ARG A 275 20.13 0.85 -10.41
C ARG A 275 18.71 1.19 -9.97
N LEU A 276 18.10 2.09 -10.72
CA LEU A 276 16.80 2.70 -10.42
C LEU A 276 15.60 1.87 -10.89
N GLY A 277 15.77 0.60 -11.27
CA GLY A 277 14.68 -0.26 -11.73
C GLY A 277 14.45 -0.21 -13.24
N ARG A 278 13.18 -0.30 -13.67
CA ARG A 278 12.80 -0.41 -15.09
C ARG A 278 13.32 0.75 -15.93
N LYS A 279 13.29 1.97 -15.38
CA LYS A 279 13.73 3.18 -16.11
C LYS A 279 15.23 3.25 -16.38
N SER A 280 16.04 2.52 -15.63
CA SER A 280 17.50 2.41 -15.84
C SER A 280 17.92 1.03 -16.39
N GLY A 281 16.96 0.18 -16.76
CA GLY A 281 17.22 -1.19 -17.24
C GLY A 281 17.63 -2.18 -16.14
N GLN A 282 17.79 -1.74 -14.89
CA GLN A 282 18.19 -2.63 -13.80
C GLN A 282 17.84 -2.04 -12.41
N GLY A 283 17.28 -2.88 -11.54
CA GLY A 283 17.11 -2.65 -10.11
C GLY A 283 17.47 -3.93 -9.34
N PHE A 284 16.49 -4.52 -8.66
CA PHE A 284 16.58 -5.92 -8.22
C PHE A 284 16.63 -6.87 -9.42
N TYR A 285 15.78 -6.61 -10.41
CA TYR A 285 15.71 -7.36 -11.65
C TYR A 285 16.47 -6.65 -12.78
N ARG A 286 16.82 -7.41 -13.82
CA ARG A 286 17.32 -6.87 -15.09
C ARG A 286 16.16 -6.71 -16.07
N TYR A 287 16.16 -5.60 -16.81
CA TYR A 287 15.14 -5.26 -17.79
C TYR A 287 15.78 -4.95 -19.14
N GLY A 288 15.19 -5.48 -20.21
CA GLY A 288 15.67 -5.28 -21.58
C GLY A 288 15.79 -6.58 -22.36
N PRO A 289 16.26 -6.52 -23.63
CA PRO A 289 16.33 -7.68 -24.52
C PRO A 289 17.23 -8.83 -24.02
N GLU A 290 18.24 -8.49 -23.21
CA GLU A 290 19.20 -9.43 -22.62
C GLU A 290 18.81 -9.86 -21.20
N ALA A 291 17.62 -9.48 -20.72
CA ALA A 291 17.12 -9.96 -19.44
C ALA A 291 16.83 -11.46 -19.56
N GLY A 292 17.62 -12.30 -18.89
CA GLY A 292 17.29 -13.70 -18.69
C GLY A 292 15.93 -13.82 -18.01
N THR A 293 15.16 -14.85 -18.35
CA THR A 293 13.94 -15.19 -17.63
C THR A 293 14.29 -15.40 -16.16
N ALA A 294 13.70 -14.61 -15.26
CA ALA A 294 13.78 -14.91 -13.84
C ALA A 294 13.29 -16.35 -13.66
N ASP A 295 14.10 -17.17 -12.98
CA ASP A 295 13.79 -18.55 -12.72
C ASP A 295 12.55 -18.58 -11.81
N THR A 296 11.40 -18.74 -12.45
CA THR A 296 10.09 -18.79 -11.81
C THR A 296 9.62 -20.23 -11.72
N ASP A 297 10.47 -21.20 -12.12
CA ASP A 297 10.09 -22.58 -12.12
C ASP A 297 9.76 -23.03 -10.70
N VAL A 298 8.55 -23.56 -10.62
CA VAL A 298 7.99 -24.19 -9.45
C VAL A 298 7.96 -25.67 -9.80
N SER A 299 8.92 -26.44 -9.30
CA SER A 299 8.78 -27.89 -9.34
C SER A 299 7.68 -28.28 -8.35
N VAL A 300 6.48 -28.54 -8.87
CA VAL A 300 5.42 -29.20 -8.10
C VAL A 300 5.88 -30.63 -7.85
N HIS A 301 6.48 -30.86 -6.69
CA HIS A 301 6.81 -32.20 -6.27
C HIS A 301 5.52 -32.89 -5.84
N THR A 302 5.20 -34.02 -6.50
CA THR A 302 4.21 -34.97 -5.99
C THR A 302 4.79 -35.66 -4.75
N TYR A 303 4.76 -34.95 -3.62
CA TYR A 303 5.07 -35.54 -2.33
C TYR A 303 3.83 -36.27 -1.81
N ARG A 304 3.99 -37.55 -1.51
CA ARG A 304 3.01 -38.30 -0.73
C ARG A 304 3.53 -38.35 0.70
N PRO A 305 2.80 -37.75 1.66
CA PRO A 305 3.18 -37.87 3.07
C PRO A 305 3.33 -39.34 3.45
N PRO A 306 4.39 -39.72 4.18
CA PRO A 306 4.60 -41.09 4.57
C PRO A 306 3.44 -41.55 5.47
N ASP A 307 3.01 -42.80 5.28
CA ASP A 307 1.97 -43.45 6.09
C ASP A 307 2.53 -43.73 7.50
N THR A 308 2.67 -42.66 8.27
CA THR A 308 3.43 -42.63 9.52
C THR A 308 2.59 -43.01 10.74
N GLY A 309 1.26 -43.12 10.58
CA GLY A 309 0.34 -43.28 11.70
C GLY A 309 0.28 -42.03 12.59
N GLY A 310 -0.93 -41.51 12.82
CA GLY A 310 -1.15 -40.41 13.75
C GLY A 310 -0.73 -39.04 13.23
N VAL A 311 -1.55 -38.45 12.36
CA VAL A 311 -1.48 -37.01 12.06
C VAL A 311 -2.35 -36.27 13.07
N ILE A 312 -1.82 -35.22 13.69
CA ILE A 312 -2.58 -34.34 14.59
C ILE A 312 -2.66 -32.96 13.97
N LEU A 313 -3.88 -32.47 13.77
CA LEU A 313 -4.16 -31.09 13.38
C LEU A 313 -4.30 -30.23 14.64
N HIS A 314 -3.51 -29.18 14.74
CA HIS A 314 -3.52 -28.24 15.84
C HIS A 314 -4.22 -26.93 15.45
N GLY A 315 -4.95 -26.36 16.41
CA GLY A 315 -5.61 -25.06 16.25
C GLY A 315 -7.09 -25.13 15.85
N ARG A 316 -7.70 -23.94 15.77
CA ARG A 316 -9.14 -23.73 15.51
C ARG A 316 -9.44 -22.46 14.70
N ASP A 317 -8.41 -21.87 14.11
CA ASP A 317 -8.53 -20.67 13.28
C ASP A 317 -8.74 -21.05 11.81
N PHE A 318 -8.82 -20.04 10.94
CA PHE A 318 -9.04 -20.25 9.52
C PHE A 318 -7.92 -21.06 8.83
N VAL A 319 -6.69 -21.05 9.38
CA VAL A 319 -5.57 -21.84 8.87
C VAL A 319 -5.74 -23.30 9.29
N ALA A 320 -6.15 -23.58 10.53
CA ALA A 320 -6.49 -24.93 10.97
C ALA A 320 -7.63 -25.52 10.12
N ASP A 321 -8.67 -24.74 9.83
CA ASP A 321 -9.77 -25.16 8.97
C ASP A 321 -9.29 -25.49 7.54
N LEU A 322 -8.45 -24.62 6.96
CA LEU A 322 -7.83 -24.84 5.65
C LEU A 322 -6.99 -26.12 5.62
N LEU A 323 -6.11 -26.32 6.59
CA LEU A 323 -5.27 -27.52 6.68
C LEU A 323 -6.12 -28.77 6.86
N GLY A 324 -7.15 -28.73 7.69
CA GLY A 324 -8.10 -29.83 7.87
C GLY A 324 -8.85 -30.19 6.60
N GLU A 325 -9.26 -29.22 5.80
CA GLU A 325 -9.83 -29.46 4.47
C GLU A 325 -8.83 -30.17 3.54
N ARG A 326 -7.59 -29.65 3.44
CA ARG A 326 -6.55 -30.23 2.59
C ARG A 326 -6.15 -31.65 3.01
N LEU A 327 -6.08 -31.92 4.31
CA LEU A 327 -5.82 -33.27 4.83
C LEU A 327 -6.94 -34.26 4.45
N ARG A 328 -8.21 -33.84 4.51
CA ARG A 328 -9.34 -34.68 4.06
C ARG A 328 -9.29 -34.96 2.56
N GLU A 329 -8.95 -33.96 1.75
CA GLU A 329 -8.78 -34.11 0.30
C GLU A 329 -7.66 -35.10 -0.06
N LEU A 330 -6.59 -35.15 0.75
CA LEU A 330 -5.50 -36.12 0.60
C LEU A 330 -5.88 -37.55 1.06
N GLY A 331 -7.05 -37.72 1.66
CA GLY A 331 -7.49 -39.00 2.22
C GLY A 331 -6.76 -39.41 3.51
N LEU A 332 -6.17 -38.45 4.23
CA LEU A 332 -5.47 -38.72 5.50
C LEU A 332 -6.43 -38.64 6.69
N SER A 333 -6.36 -39.63 7.59
CA SER A 333 -7.01 -39.57 8.89
C SER A 333 -6.19 -38.73 9.87
N PHE A 334 -6.84 -37.84 10.62
CA PHE A 334 -6.19 -37.03 11.65
C PHE A 334 -7.08 -36.82 12.88
N GLU A 335 -6.45 -36.63 14.04
CA GLU A 335 -7.08 -36.08 15.24
C GLU A 335 -6.95 -34.57 15.24
N GLN A 336 -7.92 -33.82 15.79
CA GLN A 336 -7.81 -32.37 15.94
C GLN A 336 -7.71 -31.97 17.42
N VAL A 337 -6.64 -31.24 17.76
CA VAL A 337 -6.40 -30.65 19.08
C VAL A 337 -6.52 -29.13 18.98
N ALA A 338 -7.72 -28.62 19.22
CA ALA A 338 -8.04 -27.19 19.08
C ALA A 338 -7.35 -26.27 20.10
N GLY A 339 -6.94 -26.80 21.26
CA GLY A 339 -6.47 -26.04 22.43
C GLY A 339 -4.95 -26.07 22.66
N SER A 340 -4.14 -26.43 21.67
CA SER A 340 -2.69 -26.58 21.80
C SER A 340 -1.92 -25.27 21.96
N GLY A 341 -2.55 -24.12 21.68
CA GLY A 341 -1.90 -22.81 21.71
C GLY A 341 -1.03 -22.51 20.49
N TRP A 342 -1.10 -23.34 19.44
CA TRP A 342 -0.46 -23.13 18.14
C TRP A 342 -1.29 -23.79 17.04
N THR A 343 -1.06 -23.39 15.78
CA THR A 343 -1.77 -23.91 14.62
C THR A 343 -0.81 -24.60 13.65
N GLY A 344 -1.19 -25.76 13.12
CA GLY A 344 -0.38 -26.50 12.17
C GLY A 344 -0.60 -28.00 12.26
N ILE A 345 0.37 -28.79 11.83
CA ILE A 345 0.29 -30.25 11.78
C ILE A 345 1.45 -30.85 12.56
N GLU A 346 1.16 -31.88 13.34
CA GLU A 346 2.15 -32.74 13.98
C GLU A 346 2.09 -34.15 13.37
N SER A 347 3.26 -34.69 13.07
CA SER A 347 3.46 -36.09 12.69
C SER A 347 4.54 -36.72 13.58
N PRO A 348 4.73 -38.06 13.54
CA PRO A 348 5.81 -38.70 14.30
C PRO A 348 7.22 -38.19 13.96
N ASP A 349 7.40 -37.64 12.75
CA ASP A 349 8.69 -37.14 12.28
C ASP A 349 8.99 -35.71 12.75
N GLY A 350 7.95 -34.91 13.04
CA GLY A 350 8.11 -33.51 13.43
C GLY A 350 6.83 -32.67 13.37
N GLN A 351 6.99 -31.37 13.60
CA GLN A 351 5.91 -30.39 13.65
C GLN A 351 6.07 -29.35 12.55
N LEU A 352 5.01 -29.16 11.76
CA LEU A 352 4.88 -28.09 10.77
C LEU A 352 3.91 -27.03 11.32
N ARG A 353 4.45 -25.91 11.80
CA ARG A 353 3.70 -24.88 12.55
C ARG A 353 3.50 -23.61 11.74
N LEU A 354 2.34 -22.98 11.87
CA LEU A 354 2.15 -21.61 11.41
C LEU A 354 3.13 -20.70 12.17
N THR A 355 3.76 -19.75 11.48
CA THR A 355 4.68 -18.81 12.14
C THR A 355 3.94 -17.94 13.15
N GLU A 356 4.50 -17.86 14.36
CA GLU A 356 4.02 -17.00 15.44
C GLU A 356 4.99 -15.83 15.69
N GLY A 357 5.89 -15.54 14.74
CA GLY A 357 6.92 -14.51 14.94
C GLY A 357 8.21 -15.00 15.63
N LEU A 358 8.38 -16.31 15.77
CA LEU A 358 9.60 -16.94 16.29
C LEU A 358 10.30 -17.74 15.19
N PRO A 359 11.65 -17.86 15.22
CA PRO A 359 12.37 -18.81 14.39
C PRO A 359 11.97 -20.26 14.74
N ALA A 360 11.97 -21.16 13.77
CA ALA A 360 11.74 -22.59 13.98
C ALA A 360 12.70 -23.18 15.03
N SER A 361 13.96 -22.74 15.02
CA SER A 361 14.97 -23.17 15.98
C SER A 361 14.62 -22.85 17.43
N ALA A 362 13.82 -21.82 17.68
CA ALA A 362 13.36 -21.44 19.01
C ALA A 362 12.20 -22.33 19.51
N LEU A 363 11.49 -23.00 18.60
CA LEU A 363 10.30 -23.80 18.93
C LEU A 363 10.63 -25.26 19.23
N GLY A 364 11.66 -25.85 18.60
CA GLY A 364 12.04 -27.24 18.82
C GLY A 364 13.10 -27.77 17.87
N GLU A 365 13.43 -29.06 18.00
CA GLU A 365 14.40 -29.74 17.15
C GLU A 365 13.79 -30.07 15.78
N ASN A 366 12.82 -30.98 15.72
CA ASN A 366 12.11 -31.30 14.47
C ASN A 366 10.88 -30.39 14.29
N VAL A 367 11.12 -29.08 14.23
CA VAL A 367 10.09 -28.09 13.94
C VAL A 367 10.42 -27.38 12.63
N ALA A 368 9.44 -27.30 11.75
CA ALA A 368 9.43 -26.37 10.62
C ALA A 368 8.30 -25.35 10.84
N VAL A 369 8.53 -24.11 10.44
CA VAL A 369 7.51 -23.06 10.44
C VAL A 369 7.16 -22.67 9.02
N PHE A 370 5.88 -22.43 8.75
CA PHE A 370 5.38 -21.95 7.47
C PHE A 370 4.64 -20.62 7.63
N ASP A 371 4.58 -19.86 6.54
CA ASP A 371 4.06 -18.50 6.54
C ASP A 371 2.53 -18.45 6.56
N LEU A 372 1.96 -17.25 6.70
CA LEU A 372 0.50 -17.03 6.73
C LEU A 372 -0.13 -17.24 5.33
N PRO A 373 -0.99 -18.26 5.12
CA PRO A 373 -1.61 -18.53 3.82
C PRO A 373 -2.87 -17.68 3.60
N ILE A 374 -2.74 -16.35 3.66
CA ILE A 374 -3.89 -15.42 3.75
C ILE A 374 -4.83 -15.47 2.54
N ALA A 375 -4.34 -15.74 1.32
CA ALA A 375 -5.16 -15.82 0.11
C ALA A 375 -5.69 -17.24 -0.21
N CYS A 376 -5.33 -18.26 0.58
CA CYS A 376 -5.79 -19.67 0.52
C CYS A 376 -5.72 -20.37 -0.86
N GLY A 377 -5.07 -19.78 -1.87
CA GLY A 377 -5.04 -20.30 -3.24
C GLY A 377 -4.20 -21.57 -3.36
N ARG A 378 -4.63 -22.51 -4.20
CA ARG A 378 -3.78 -23.63 -4.62
C ARG A 378 -2.57 -23.11 -5.39
N GLU A 379 -1.46 -23.83 -5.29
CA GLU A 379 -0.19 -23.52 -5.95
C GLU A 379 0.39 -22.14 -5.57
N SER A 380 -0.05 -21.58 -4.45
CA SER A 380 0.49 -20.32 -3.93
C SER A 380 1.85 -20.56 -3.29
N ALA A 381 2.82 -19.73 -3.65
CA ALA A 381 4.12 -19.73 -3.01
C ALA A 381 3.99 -19.33 -1.53
N LEU A 382 4.58 -20.13 -0.66
CA LEU A 382 4.52 -19.94 0.79
C LEU A 382 5.92 -20.12 1.37
N ALA A 383 6.41 -19.12 2.10
CA ALA A 383 7.69 -19.22 2.76
C ALA A 383 7.63 -20.26 3.87
N MET A 384 8.75 -20.94 4.08
CA MET A 384 8.93 -21.82 5.22
C MET A 384 10.38 -21.81 5.67
N SER A 385 10.60 -22.15 6.93
CA SER A 385 11.93 -22.45 7.43
C SER A 385 11.91 -23.68 8.33
N CYS A 386 13.05 -24.32 8.48
CA CYS A 386 13.22 -25.49 9.32
C CYS A 386 14.25 -25.18 10.41
N SER A 387 14.03 -25.70 11.62
CA SER A 387 14.95 -25.56 12.73
C SER A 387 16.35 -25.99 12.32
N ALA A 388 17.36 -25.22 12.72
CA ALA A 388 18.76 -25.59 12.52
C ALA A 388 19.15 -26.89 13.23
N ARG A 389 18.30 -27.38 14.14
CA ARG A 389 18.45 -28.63 14.88
C ARG A 389 17.62 -29.79 14.31
N ALA A 390 16.92 -29.57 13.20
CA ALA A 390 16.11 -30.60 12.57
C ALA A 390 16.96 -31.75 12.03
N SER A 391 16.41 -32.96 12.07
CA SER A 391 16.98 -34.11 11.38
C SER A 391 16.99 -33.88 9.86
N ALA A 392 17.92 -34.54 9.16
CA ALA A 392 17.98 -34.47 7.70
C ALA A 392 16.66 -34.95 7.05
N ASP A 393 16.03 -35.99 7.63
CA ASP A 393 14.76 -36.52 7.17
C ASP A 393 13.62 -35.51 7.34
N TRP A 394 13.53 -34.86 8.51
CA TRP A 394 12.50 -33.83 8.72
C TRP A 394 12.71 -32.62 7.80
N HIS A 395 13.96 -32.22 7.58
CA HIS A 395 14.27 -31.15 6.64
C HIS A 395 13.75 -31.46 5.24
N ALA A 396 13.96 -32.69 4.74
CA ALA A 396 13.45 -33.14 3.45
C ALA A 396 11.91 -33.28 3.42
N HIS A 397 11.29 -33.79 4.48
CA HIS A 397 9.86 -34.10 4.53
C HIS A 397 8.97 -32.86 4.75
N SER A 398 9.45 -31.88 5.51
CA SER A 398 8.69 -30.69 5.90
C SER A 398 8.17 -29.89 4.69
N ALA A 399 9.00 -29.68 3.67
CA ALA A 399 8.60 -29.04 2.42
C ALA A 399 7.61 -29.91 1.63
N GLY A 400 7.82 -31.22 1.65
CA GLY A 400 6.89 -32.19 1.10
C GLY A 400 5.48 -32.08 1.69
N TRP A 401 5.37 -31.93 3.01
CA TRP A 401 4.07 -31.74 3.68
C TRP A 401 3.33 -30.50 3.16
N LEU A 402 3.98 -29.35 3.06
CA LEU A 402 3.37 -28.15 2.47
C LEU A 402 2.97 -28.35 1.00
N ALA A 403 3.82 -29.04 0.22
CA ALA A 403 3.51 -29.36 -1.16
C ALA A 403 2.27 -30.26 -1.28
N ALA A 404 2.15 -31.28 -0.44
CA ALA A 404 0.98 -32.16 -0.40
C ALA A 404 -0.30 -31.39 -0.04
N LEU A 405 -0.20 -30.39 0.83
CA LEU A 405 -1.32 -29.51 1.21
C LEU A 405 -1.69 -28.49 0.11
N GLY A 406 -1.00 -28.53 -1.04
CA GLY A 406 -1.31 -27.74 -2.22
C GLY A 406 -0.60 -26.38 -2.28
N PHE A 407 0.42 -26.15 -1.46
CA PHE A 407 1.26 -24.96 -1.50
C PHE A 407 2.54 -25.20 -2.31
N VAL A 408 3.20 -24.10 -2.66
CA VAL A 408 4.54 -24.12 -3.26
C VAL A 408 5.54 -23.67 -2.20
N PRO A 409 6.18 -24.60 -1.48
CA PRO A 409 7.10 -24.24 -0.40
C PRO A 409 8.31 -23.47 -0.95
N ARG A 410 8.63 -22.34 -0.33
CA ARG A 410 9.85 -21.59 -0.56
C ARG A 410 10.68 -21.64 0.72
N MET A 411 11.68 -22.51 0.74
CA MET A 411 12.60 -22.61 1.87
C MET A 411 13.43 -21.34 1.98
N ILE A 412 13.40 -20.70 3.14
CA ILE A 412 14.18 -19.50 3.47
C ILE A 412 14.95 -19.72 4.78
N GLY A 413 15.92 -18.85 5.05
CA GLY A 413 16.65 -18.82 6.31
C GLY A 413 15.71 -18.67 7.52
N ASP A 414 16.13 -19.17 8.67
CA ASP A 414 15.31 -19.24 9.88
C ASP A 414 15.17 -17.87 10.56
N VAL A 415 14.35 -17.01 9.95
CA VAL A 415 14.04 -15.66 10.40
C VAL A 415 12.64 -15.59 11.03
N PRO A 416 12.47 -14.80 12.10
CA PRO A 416 11.18 -14.71 12.78
C PRO A 416 10.11 -14.05 11.89
N GLY A 417 8.90 -14.63 11.88
CA GLY A 417 7.75 -14.09 11.14
C GLY A 417 7.81 -14.23 9.62
N LEU A 418 8.85 -14.90 9.09
CA LEU A 418 9.04 -15.25 7.68
C LEU A 418 8.89 -14.04 6.73
N VAL A 419 7.93 -14.02 5.79
CA VAL A 419 7.79 -12.95 4.78
C VAL A 419 6.39 -12.33 4.83
N VAL A 420 5.34 -13.13 4.63
CA VAL A 420 3.95 -12.69 4.53
C VAL A 420 3.45 -12.25 5.90
N ALA A 421 3.56 -13.09 6.93
CA ALA A 421 3.00 -12.84 8.25
C ALA A 421 3.57 -11.57 8.88
N ARG A 422 4.91 -11.39 8.87
CA ARG A 422 5.55 -10.15 9.35
C ARG A 422 5.10 -8.91 8.57
N THR A 423 4.95 -9.03 7.24
CA THR A 423 4.55 -7.92 6.38
C THR A 423 3.10 -7.51 6.67
N ILE A 424 2.17 -8.45 6.65
CA ILE A 424 0.76 -8.20 6.93
C ILE A 424 0.57 -7.65 8.36
N ALA A 425 1.25 -8.23 9.36
CA ALA A 425 1.14 -7.76 10.73
C ALA A 425 1.61 -6.31 10.86
N MET A 426 2.71 -5.93 10.21
CA MET A 426 3.20 -4.55 10.23
C MET A 426 2.32 -3.58 9.45
N LEU A 427 1.68 -4.02 8.36
CA LEU A 427 0.68 -3.22 7.63
C LEU A 427 -0.56 -2.95 8.50
N ILE A 428 -1.07 -3.98 9.18
CA ILE A 428 -2.15 -3.86 10.17
C ILE A 428 -1.75 -2.90 11.29
N ASN A 429 -0.53 -3.07 11.82
CA ASN A 429 -0.01 -2.27 12.92
C ASN A 429 0.09 -0.78 12.56
N GLU A 430 0.56 -0.49 11.34
CA GLU A 430 0.66 0.89 10.87
C GLU A 430 -0.71 1.51 10.59
N ALA A 431 -1.64 0.75 10.01
CA ALA A 431 -3.02 1.19 9.83
C ALA A 431 -3.71 1.49 11.18
N ALA A 432 -3.49 0.63 12.18
CA ALA A 432 -3.99 0.84 13.53
C ALA A 432 -3.42 2.11 14.18
N ASP A 433 -2.14 2.42 13.97
CA ASP A 433 -1.56 3.67 14.47
C ASP A 433 -2.05 4.91 13.70
N ALA A 434 -2.30 4.82 12.40
CA ALA A 434 -2.94 5.90 11.65
C ALA A 434 -4.34 6.22 12.18
N VAL A 435 -5.17 5.20 12.42
CA VAL A 435 -6.50 5.36 13.02
C VAL A 435 -6.42 5.87 14.45
N GLN A 436 -5.52 5.32 15.26
CA GLN A 436 -5.28 5.75 16.64
C GLN A 436 -4.99 7.25 16.76
N GLN A 437 -4.27 7.79 15.79
CA GLN A 437 -3.81 9.18 15.75
C GLN A 437 -4.83 10.11 15.08
N GLY A 438 -6.02 9.59 14.70
CA GLY A 438 -7.05 10.37 14.03
C GLY A 438 -6.70 10.76 12.60
N VAL A 439 -5.78 10.04 11.95
CA VAL A 439 -5.42 10.30 10.55
C VAL A 439 -6.56 9.94 9.63
N CYS A 440 -7.18 8.79 9.84
CA CYS A 440 -8.29 8.30 9.02
C CYS A 440 -9.19 7.34 9.81
N THR A 441 -10.31 6.94 9.22
CA THR A 441 -11.15 5.85 9.73
C THR A 441 -10.63 4.49 9.27
N GLU A 442 -11.11 3.40 9.88
CA GLU A 442 -10.71 2.04 9.48
C GLU A 442 -11.12 1.72 8.05
N SER A 443 -12.36 2.05 7.68
CA SER A 443 -12.85 1.90 6.31
C SER A 443 -12.06 2.78 5.34
N GLY A 444 -11.66 3.99 5.76
CA GLY A 444 -10.82 4.87 4.96
C GLY A 444 -9.42 4.28 4.73
N ALA A 445 -8.83 3.64 5.73
CA ALA A 445 -7.57 2.92 5.57
C ALA A 445 -7.71 1.72 4.62
N ASP A 446 -8.76 0.92 4.75
CA ASP A 446 -9.02 -0.22 3.88
C ASP A 446 -9.21 0.21 2.42
N ASP A 447 -10.07 1.19 2.17
CA ASP A 447 -10.31 1.72 0.82
C ASP A 447 -9.05 2.37 0.24
N ALA A 448 -8.29 3.10 1.06
CA ALA A 448 -7.04 3.71 0.64
C ALA A 448 -6.02 2.66 0.17
N MET A 449 -5.83 1.59 0.92
CA MET A 449 -4.84 0.57 0.56
C MET A 449 -5.30 -0.28 -0.64
N LYS A 450 -6.59 -0.63 -0.71
CA LYS A 450 -7.15 -1.37 -1.86
C LYS A 450 -7.11 -0.55 -3.15
N LEU A 451 -7.43 0.74 -3.10
CA LEU A 451 -7.60 1.56 -4.32
C LEU A 451 -6.38 2.41 -4.67
N GLY A 452 -5.51 2.73 -3.70
CA GLY A 452 -4.30 3.51 -3.89
C GLY A 452 -3.10 2.66 -4.33
N VAL A 453 -2.96 1.45 -3.78
CA VAL A 453 -1.83 0.55 -4.06
C VAL A 453 -2.24 -0.86 -4.48
N ASN A 454 -3.53 -1.11 -4.73
CA ASN A 454 -4.06 -2.40 -5.21
C ASN A 454 -3.76 -3.57 -4.25
N TYR A 455 -3.87 -3.34 -2.94
CA TYR A 455 -3.84 -4.45 -1.98
C TYR A 455 -5.07 -5.34 -2.19
N PRO A 456 -4.94 -6.67 -2.02
CA PRO A 456 -6.05 -7.60 -2.25
C PRO A 456 -7.17 -7.44 -1.21
N GLU A 457 -6.83 -7.13 0.03
CA GLU A 457 -7.77 -6.79 1.10
C GLU A 457 -7.21 -5.59 1.89
N GLY A 458 -8.08 -4.89 2.62
CA GLY A 458 -7.69 -3.80 3.52
C GLY A 458 -7.00 -4.30 4.80
N PRO A 459 -6.17 -3.47 5.48
CA PRO A 459 -5.55 -3.85 6.75
C PRO A 459 -6.54 -4.32 7.83
N PHE A 460 -7.70 -3.68 7.97
CA PHE A 460 -8.69 -4.09 8.98
C PHE A 460 -9.52 -5.30 8.53
N GLU A 461 -9.69 -5.51 7.22
CA GLU A 461 -10.21 -6.77 6.67
C GLU A 461 -9.27 -7.94 7.00
N TRP A 462 -7.96 -7.79 6.80
CA TRP A 462 -6.97 -8.79 7.22
C TRP A 462 -6.96 -9.01 8.73
N LEU A 463 -7.07 -7.94 9.53
CA LEU A 463 -7.14 -8.06 11.00
C LEU A 463 -8.39 -8.85 11.44
N SER A 464 -9.54 -8.63 10.78
CA SER A 464 -10.77 -9.37 11.05
C SER A 464 -10.61 -10.86 10.73
N LYS A 465 -9.94 -11.18 9.62
CA LYS A 465 -9.70 -12.56 9.16
C LYS A 465 -8.66 -13.31 10.01
N TRP A 466 -7.53 -12.66 10.30
CA TRP A 466 -6.43 -13.28 11.04
C TRP A 466 -6.68 -13.28 12.55
N GLY A 467 -7.35 -12.24 13.05
CA GLY A 467 -7.62 -12.05 14.46
C GLY A 467 -6.56 -11.21 15.17
N ILE A 468 -6.99 -10.47 16.18
CA ILE A 468 -6.15 -9.50 16.87
C ILE A 468 -5.06 -10.13 17.74
N ALA A 469 -5.37 -11.23 18.44
CA ALA A 469 -4.44 -11.91 19.32
C ALA A 469 -3.20 -12.46 18.58
N PRO A 470 -3.32 -13.21 17.46
CA PRO A 470 -2.15 -13.69 16.74
C PRO A 470 -1.32 -12.57 16.11
N VAL A 471 -1.95 -11.49 15.61
CA VAL A 471 -1.21 -10.31 15.11
C VAL A 471 -0.36 -9.69 16.22
N ILE A 472 -0.95 -9.48 17.41
CA ILE A 472 -0.22 -8.94 18.56
C ILE A 472 0.89 -9.89 19.01
N GLY A 473 0.62 -11.19 19.12
CA GLY A 473 1.61 -12.19 19.52
C GLY A 473 2.81 -12.23 18.58
N LEU A 474 2.56 -12.18 17.27
CA LEU A 474 3.62 -12.13 16.27
C LEU A 474 4.48 -10.87 16.42
N LEU A 475 3.85 -9.70 16.51
CA LEU A 475 4.57 -8.43 16.68
C LEU A 475 5.38 -8.39 17.99
N ASP A 476 4.86 -8.97 19.07
CA ASP A 476 5.57 -9.09 20.35
C ASP A 476 6.81 -9.97 20.26
N HIS A 477 6.71 -11.10 19.56
CA HIS A 477 7.88 -11.95 19.32
C HIS A 477 8.92 -11.26 18.43
N LEU A 478 8.49 -10.53 17.39
CA LEU A 478 9.39 -9.72 16.57
C LEU A 478 10.07 -8.62 17.41
N ASP A 479 9.31 -7.87 18.22
CA ASP A 479 9.88 -6.80 19.05
C ASP A 479 10.84 -7.34 20.11
N ALA A 480 10.51 -8.48 20.73
CA ALA A 480 11.38 -9.15 21.69
C ALA A 480 12.69 -9.68 21.05
N TYR A 481 12.61 -10.17 19.80
CA TYR A 481 13.76 -10.68 19.05
C TYR A 481 14.70 -9.56 18.61
N TYR A 482 14.18 -8.51 17.96
CA TYR A 482 14.99 -7.43 17.39
C TYR A 482 15.29 -6.28 18.38
N ARG A 483 14.49 -6.12 19.45
CA ARG A 483 14.63 -5.09 20.51
C ARG A 483 14.79 -3.66 19.99
N GLY A 484 14.11 -3.36 18.88
CA GLY A 484 14.36 -2.18 18.07
C GLY A 484 13.30 -1.09 18.14
N GLU A 485 12.20 -1.26 18.89
CA GLU A 485 10.98 -0.42 18.87
C GLU A 485 10.24 -0.37 17.52
N ARG A 486 10.81 -0.97 16.47
CA ARG A 486 10.23 -1.06 15.13
C ARG A 486 8.91 -1.83 15.15
N TYR A 487 8.90 -2.98 15.83
CA TYR A 487 7.78 -3.93 15.86
C TYR A 487 6.82 -3.69 17.03
N ARG A 488 7.01 -2.61 17.81
CA ARG A 488 6.13 -2.25 18.91
C ARG A 488 4.66 -2.24 18.45
N VAL A 489 3.81 -2.90 19.23
CA VAL A 489 2.38 -3.03 18.94
C VAL A 489 1.66 -1.69 19.15
N SER A 490 0.81 -1.33 18.19
CA SER A 490 -0.06 -0.17 18.26
C SER A 490 -0.89 -0.18 19.55
N PRO A 491 -1.00 0.96 20.27
CA PRO A 491 -1.89 1.07 21.42
C PRO A 491 -3.35 0.75 21.08
N LEU A 492 -3.81 1.01 19.86
CA LEU A 492 -5.19 0.68 19.43
C LEU A 492 -5.42 -0.83 19.47
N LEU A 493 -4.48 -1.61 18.90
CA LEU A 493 -4.56 -3.07 18.91
C LEU A 493 -4.57 -3.62 20.34
N ARG A 494 -3.71 -3.09 21.22
CA ARG A 494 -3.68 -3.49 22.64
C ARG A 494 -5.02 -3.22 23.33
N ARG A 495 -5.57 -2.02 23.17
CA ARG A 495 -6.85 -1.67 23.81
C ARG A 495 -7.99 -2.52 23.31
N ARG A 496 -8.05 -2.82 22.00
CA ARG A 496 -9.04 -3.74 21.44
C ARG A 496 -8.91 -5.16 21.96
N ALA A 497 -7.68 -5.65 22.18
CA ALA A 497 -7.46 -6.97 22.76
C ALA A 497 -7.93 -7.07 24.23
N TRP A 498 -7.94 -5.96 24.97
CA TRP A 498 -8.51 -5.90 26.33
C TRP A 498 -10.03 -5.65 26.34
N GLY A 499 -10.56 -5.09 25.26
CA GLY A 499 -11.99 -4.85 25.09
C GLY A 499 -12.79 -6.16 25.13
N ARG A 500 -13.94 -6.14 25.81
CA ARG A 500 -14.87 -7.28 25.75
C ARG A 500 -15.39 -7.42 24.32
N PRO A 501 -15.50 -8.65 23.78
CA PRO A 501 -16.15 -8.86 22.49
C PRO A 501 -17.58 -8.28 22.50
N GLY A 502 -17.90 -7.37 21.57
CA GLY A 502 -19.28 -6.90 21.34
C GLY A 502 -19.65 -5.51 21.85
N ARG A 503 -18.70 -4.62 22.18
CA ARG A 503 -18.98 -3.17 22.19
C ARG A 503 -18.36 -2.54 20.95
N ASP A 504 -19.21 -2.20 19.99
CA ASP A 504 -18.86 -1.26 18.93
C ASP A 504 -18.58 0.08 19.62
N ASP A 505 -17.31 0.44 19.77
CA ASP A 505 -16.89 1.76 20.20
C ASP A 505 -17.07 2.75 19.04
N GLY A 506 -18.31 2.88 18.57
CA GLY A 506 -18.78 3.96 17.73
C GLY A 506 -19.02 5.19 18.60
N GLY A 507 -17.96 5.94 18.88
CA GLY A 507 -18.08 7.29 19.44
C GLY A 507 -17.17 7.57 20.62
N CYS A 508 -16.11 8.32 20.36
CA CYS A 508 -15.77 9.51 21.13
C CYS A 508 -15.20 10.57 20.20
#